data_AF-A0A497NQK6-F1
#
_entry.id   AF-A0A497NQK6-F1
#
_cell.length_a   1.000
_cell.length_b   1.000
_cell.length_c   1.000
_cell.angle_alpha   90.00
_cell.angle_beta   90.00
_cell.angle_gamma   90.00
#
_symmetry.space_group_name_H-M   'P 1'
#
loop_
_entity.id
_entity.type
_entity.pdbx_description
1 polymer ?
#
loop_
_entity_poly.entity_id
_entity_poly.type
_entity_poly.pdbx_seq_one_letter_code
_entity_poly.pdbx_strand_id
1 'polypeptide(L)'
;NITITLTNTTWSTILTTNPNIVKTNIKGSFNCTFNIPKINQGNYNLTAKDTDENAAKTHFRIEIPTQLYFTLRLKRGWNMFSLPVRLENSSVSEVFKDLGYYAVYAWNASEKRYVTPETIEPGIGYWILILEDVNVTITGTPLYRVELQIHKGWNMIGSIIQEANYTTRPEGSIYMNIYSWNPQLKRYKTETTTKPGKAYWILAYQDCTIKINPTQTR
;
A
#
# COMPACT_ATOMS: atom_id res chain seq x y z
N ASN A 1 20.26 -1.21 -36.12
CA ASN A 1 20.12 -1.39 -34.65
C ASN A 1 18.65 -1.35 -34.31
N ILE A 2 18.22 -2.13 -33.32
CA ILE A 2 16.84 -2.14 -32.85
C ILE A 2 16.68 -1.17 -31.69
N THR A 3 15.67 -0.31 -31.78
CA THR A 3 15.20 0.55 -30.70
C THR A 3 13.90 -0.02 -30.15
N ILE A 4 13.85 -0.24 -28.83
CA ILE A 4 12.63 -0.67 -28.14
C ILE A 4 11.95 0.53 -27.51
N THR A 5 10.68 0.76 -27.87
CA THR A 5 9.87 1.85 -27.34
C THR A 5 8.65 1.29 -26.64
N LEU A 6 8.35 1.81 -25.45
CA LEU A 6 7.15 1.49 -24.68
C LEU A 6 6.22 2.70 -24.68
N THR A 7 4.95 2.52 -25.05
CA THR A 7 3.99 3.62 -25.15
C THR A 7 2.62 3.28 -24.55
N ASN A 8 1.89 4.30 -24.10
CA ASN A 8 0.45 4.28 -23.89
C ASN A 8 -0.19 5.47 -24.65
N THR A 9 -1.46 5.81 -24.36
CA THR A 9 -2.18 6.90 -25.04
C THR A 9 -1.61 8.30 -24.79
N THR A 10 -0.87 8.51 -23.71
CA THR A 10 -0.38 9.84 -23.28
C THR A 10 1.12 9.91 -23.01
N TRP A 11 1.84 8.79 -23.09
CA TRP A 11 3.22 8.65 -22.65
C TRP A 11 4.01 7.68 -23.53
N SER A 12 5.30 7.95 -23.71
CA SER A 12 6.24 7.12 -24.47
C SER A 12 7.63 7.18 -23.85
N THR A 13 8.37 6.07 -23.89
CA THR A 13 9.79 6.05 -23.55
C THR A 13 10.57 5.04 -24.39
N ILE A 14 11.87 5.28 -24.56
CA ILE A 14 12.80 4.32 -25.14
C ILE A 14 13.41 3.49 -24.01
N LEU A 15 13.38 2.17 -24.14
CA LEU A 15 13.89 1.25 -23.12
C LEU A 15 15.38 0.96 -23.36
N THR A 16 16.15 0.99 -22.28
CA THR A 16 17.50 0.44 -22.29
C THR A 16 17.43 -1.07 -22.30
N THR A 17 18.06 -1.69 -23.30
CA THR A 17 18.08 -3.14 -23.49
C THR A 17 19.37 -3.75 -22.95
N ASN A 18 19.36 -5.04 -22.64
CA ASN A 18 20.54 -5.87 -22.45
C ASN A 18 20.54 -6.97 -23.52
N PRO A 19 21.53 -6.99 -24.45
CA PRO A 19 22.65 -6.06 -24.57
C PRO A 19 22.20 -4.63 -24.98
N ASN A 20 23.04 -3.62 -24.67
CA ASN A 20 22.76 -2.21 -24.97
C ASN A 20 22.67 -1.91 -26.47
N ILE A 21 23.23 -2.79 -27.31
CA ILE A 21 23.16 -2.71 -28.77
C ILE A 21 22.52 -3.99 -29.27
N VAL A 22 21.32 -3.87 -29.82
CA VAL A 22 20.55 -4.99 -30.38
C VAL A 22 20.58 -4.86 -31.90
N LYS A 23 20.96 -5.94 -32.58
CA LYS A 23 21.00 -6.03 -34.05
C LYS A 23 20.18 -7.22 -34.51
N THR A 24 19.60 -7.10 -35.69
CA THR A 24 18.94 -8.22 -36.38
C THR A 24 19.99 -9.16 -36.98
N ASN A 25 19.66 -10.44 -37.05
CA ASN A 25 20.40 -11.41 -37.85
C ASN A 25 19.94 -11.34 -39.33
N ILE A 26 20.53 -12.19 -40.17
CA ILE A 26 20.21 -12.29 -41.62
C ILE A 26 18.73 -12.66 -41.91
N LYS A 27 17.98 -13.10 -40.90
CA LYS A 27 16.55 -13.44 -40.99
C LYS A 27 15.65 -12.35 -40.37
N GLY A 28 16.21 -11.21 -39.98
CA GLY A 28 15.47 -10.13 -39.33
C GLY A 28 15.12 -10.41 -37.86
N SER A 29 15.65 -11.47 -37.24
CA SER A 29 15.38 -11.80 -35.83
C SER A 29 16.39 -11.16 -34.90
N PHE A 30 15.96 -10.84 -33.68
CA PHE A 30 16.80 -10.31 -32.60
C PHE A 30 16.32 -10.84 -31.24
N ASN A 31 17.17 -10.75 -30.22
CA ASN A 31 16.79 -11.07 -28.84
C ASN A 31 17.43 -10.04 -27.90
N CYS A 32 16.66 -9.54 -26.94
CA CYS A 32 17.13 -8.64 -25.90
C CYS A 32 16.19 -8.68 -24.69
N THR A 33 16.71 -8.30 -23.52
CA THR A 33 15.89 -8.08 -22.32
C THR A 33 15.87 -6.60 -21.95
N PHE A 34 14.87 -6.18 -21.19
CA PHE A 34 14.76 -4.84 -20.63
C PHE A 34 13.94 -4.92 -19.34
N ASN A 35 14.11 -3.94 -18.46
CA ASN A 35 13.26 -3.79 -17.29
C ASN A 35 12.09 -2.87 -17.63
N ILE A 36 10.89 -3.25 -17.21
CA ILE A 36 9.73 -2.37 -17.31
C ILE A 36 9.96 -1.18 -16.36
N PRO A 37 9.95 0.07 -16.86
CA PRO A 37 10.08 1.22 -15.99
C PRO A 37 8.85 1.32 -15.09
N LYS A 38 9.00 2.08 -14.03
CA LYS A 38 7.92 2.42 -13.11
C LYS A 38 6.83 3.23 -13.83
N ILE A 39 5.70 2.59 -14.08
CA ILE A 39 4.59 3.08 -14.90
C ILE A 39 3.24 2.66 -14.30
N ASN A 40 2.20 3.47 -14.56
CA ASN A 40 0.86 3.27 -14.01
C ASN A 40 0.15 2.03 -14.60
N GLN A 41 -0.96 1.63 -13.98
CA GLN A 41 -1.87 0.66 -14.57
C GLN A 41 -2.35 1.13 -15.94
N GLY A 42 -2.41 0.23 -16.92
CA GLY A 42 -2.89 0.56 -18.25
C GLY A 42 -2.50 -0.43 -19.32
N ASN A 43 -2.93 -0.12 -20.54
CA ASN A 43 -2.52 -0.84 -21.73
C ASN A 43 -1.28 -0.18 -22.30
N TYR A 44 -0.27 -0.98 -22.60
CA TYR A 44 0.98 -0.53 -23.15
C TYR A 44 1.33 -1.27 -24.44
N ASN A 45 1.83 -0.53 -25.42
CA ASN A 45 2.38 -1.07 -26.65
C ASN A 45 3.90 -1.08 -26.56
N LEU A 46 4.49 -2.23 -26.84
CA LEU A 46 5.92 -2.40 -27.02
C LEU A 46 6.21 -2.44 -28.53
N THR A 47 7.02 -1.51 -29.01
CA THR A 47 7.43 -1.42 -30.41
C THR A 47 8.92 -1.64 -30.52
N ALA A 48 9.34 -2.58 -31.37
CA ALA A 48 10.71 -2.71 -31.82
C ALA A 48 10.83 -2.14 -33.23
N LYS A 49 11.70 -1.14 -33.43
CA LYS A 49 11.91 -0.47 -34.72
C LYS A 49 13.37 -0.58 -35.14
N ASP A 50 13.64 -0.95 -36.39
CA ASP A 50 14.99 -0.93 -36.97
C ASP A 50 15.36 0.45 -37.54
N THR A 51 16.55 0.56 -38.14
CA THR A 51 17.06 1.82 -38.74
C THR A 51 16.36 2.20 -40.04
N ASP A 52 15.72 1.24 -40.69
CA ASP A 52 15.00 1.41 -41.97
C ASP A 52 13.49 1.59 -41.73
N GLU A 53 13.12 1.84 -40.48
CA GLU A 53 11.76 2.04 -39.99
C GLU A 53 10.84 0.84 -39.95
N ASN A 54 11.31 -0.36 -40.26
CA ASN A 54 10.50 -1.57 -40.09
C ASN A 54 10.24 -1.80 -38.61
N ALA A 55 8.98 -2.11 -38.27
CA ALA A 55 8.56 -2.25 -36.88
C ALA A 55 7.73 -3.50 -36.63
N ALA A 56 8.01 -4.14 -35.49
CA ALA A 56 7.16 -5.16 -34.89
C ALA A 56 6.56 -4.61 -33.59
N LYS A 57 5.27 -4.90 -33.35
CA LYS A 57 4.54 -4.40 -32.18
C LYS A 57 3.90 -5.56 -31.44
N THR A 58 3.94 -5.49 -30.12
CA THR A 58 3.12 -6.30 -29.22
C THR A 58 2.52 -5.40 -28.15
N HIS A 59 1.54 -5.92 -27.42
CA HIS A 59 0.91 -5.18 -26.32
C HIS A 59 0.86 -6.05 -25.08
N PHE A 60 0.84 -5.38 -23.93
CA PHE A 60 0.57 -6.01 -22.65
C PHE A 60 -0.24 -5.06 -21.78
N ARG A 61 -0.89 -5.61 -20.78
CA ARG A 61 -1.65 -4.86 -19.80
C ARG A 61 -0.97 -4.98 -18.45
N ILE A 62 -0.74 -3.85 -17.81
CA ILE A 62 -0.42 -3.81 -16.39
C ILE A 62 -1.75 -3.71 -15.66
N GLU A 63 -2.04 -4.71 -14.84
CA GLU A 63 -3.20 -4.75 -13.97
C GLU A 63 -2.77 -4.60 -12.51
N ILE A 64 -3.57 -3.88 -11.73
CA ILE A 64 -3.49 -3.93 -10.28
C ILE A 64 -4.19 -5.23 -9.85
N PRO A 65 -3.65 -6.01 -8.88
CA PRO A 65 -4.35 -7.17 -8.36
C PRO A 65 -5.76 -6.75 -7.93
N THR A 66 -6.79 -7.34 -8.52
CA THR A 66 -8.18 -7.13 -8.11
C THR A 66 -8.37 -7.53 -6.65
N GLN A 67 -7.59 -8.51 -6.21
CA GLN A 67 -7.57 -9.02 -4.85
C GLN A 67 -6.16 -9.51 -4.48
N LEU A 68 -5.79 -9.34 -3.22
CA LEU A 68 -4.53 -9.80 -2.65
C LEU A 68 -4.78 -10.45 -1.28
N TYR A 69 -3.98 -11.47 -0.98
CA TYR A 69 -3.91 -12.10 0.34
C TYR A 69 -2.87 -11.36 1.20
N PHE A 70 -3.32 -10.79 2.31
CA PHE A 70 -2.48 -10.15 3.31
C PHE A 70 -2.48 -10.96 4.60
N THR A 71 -1.30 -11.36 5.07
CA THR A 71 -1.17 -12.07 6.35
C THR A 71 -0.99 -11.09 7.50
N LEU A 72 -2.04 -10.90 8.30
CA LEU A 72 -1.99 -10.15 9.55
C LEU A 72 -1.46 -11.07 10.67
N ARG A 73 -0.31 -10.71 11.24
CA ARG A 73 0.34 -11.49 12.31
C ARG A 73 0.04 -10.85 13.66
N LEU A 74 -0.66 -11.58 14.52
CA LEU A 74 -1.07 -11.11 15.84
C LEU A 74 -0.43 -11.97 16.93
N LYS A 75 -0.17 -11.34 18.07
CA LYS A 75 0.40 -11.97 19.25
C LYS A 75 -0.60 -12.04 20.38
N ARG A 76 -0.49 -13.03 21.25
CA ARG A 76 -1.31 -13.11 22.46
C ARG A 76 -1.25 -11.78 23.23
N GLY A 77 -2.42 -11.26 23.60
CA GLY A 77 -2.59 -9.96 24.25
C GLY A 77 -3.04 -8.87 23.29
N TRP A 78 -2.81 -7.61 23.69
CA TRP A 78 -3.20 -6.44 22.92
C TRP A 78 -2.28 -6.24 21.72
N ASN A 79 -2.87 -6.04 20.54
CA ASN A 79 -2.19 -5.66 19.30
C ASN A 79 -2.81 -4.38 18.75
N MET A 80 -1.97 -3.50 18.18
CA MET A 80 -2.43 -2.45 17.27
C MET A 80 -2.32 -2.95 15.84
N PHE A 81 -3.39 -2.87 15.08
CA PHE A 81 -3.41 -3.32 13.70
C PHE A 81 -4.20 -2.37 12.79
N SER A 82 -3.92 -2.46 11.50
CA SER A 82 -4.80 -1.94 10.44
C SER A 82 -4.81 -2.92 9.28
N LEU A 83 -5.78 -2.78 8.37
CA LEU A 83 -5.83 -3.59 7.16
C LEU A 83 -5.34 -2.78 5.95
N PRO A 84 -4.24 -3.18 5.30
CA PRO A 84 -3.72 -2.51 4.11
C PRO A 84 -4.45 -2.91 2.82
N VAL A 85 -5.70 -3.37 2.96
CA VAL A 85 -6.59 -3.81 1.88
C VAL A 85 -8.00 -3.28 2.15
N ARG A 86 -8.77 -3.07 1.08
CA ARG A 86 -10.20 -2.79 1.13
C ARG A 86 -10.94 -4.12 1.05
N LEU A 87 -11.80 -4.36 2.02
CA LEU A 87 -12.61 -5.57 2.08
C LEU A 87 -13.96 -5.33 1.39
N GLU A 88 -14.51 -6.39 0.80
CA GLU A 88 -15.89 -6.37 0.29
C GLU A 88 -16.89 -6.35 1.46
N ASN A 89 -16.65 -7.20 2.47
CA ASN A 89 -17.34 -7.16 3.75
C ASN A 89 -16.33 -6.83 4.86
N SER A 90 -16.47 -5.64 5.44
CA SER A 90 -15.57 -5.14 6.47
C SER A 90 -16.13 -5.28 7.89
N SER A 91 -17.27 -5.96 8.09
CA SER A 91 -17.83 -6.13 9.44
C SER A 91 -16.83 -6.86 10.34
N VAL A 92 -16.65 -6.38 11.57
CA VAL A 92 -15.71 -6.99 12.52
C VAL A 92 -16.02 -8.48 12.73
N SER A 93 -17.32 -8.82 12.77
CA SER A 93 -17.80 -10.19 12.91
C SER A 93 -17.43 -11.10 11.76
N GLU A 94 -17.38 -10.61 10.52
CA GLU A 94 -17.01 -11.41 9.35
C GLU A 94 -15.48 -11.50 9.22
N VAL A 95 -14.79 -10.37 9.41
CA VAL A 95 -13.32 -10.27 9.28
C VAL A 95 -12.60 -11.20 10.25
N PHE A 96 -13.17 -11.39 11.43
CA PHE A 96 -12.57 -12.17 12.51
C PHE A 96 -13.43 -13.35 12.95
N LYS A 97 -14.33 -13.84 12.09
CA LYS A 97 -15.26 -14.95 12.42
C LYS A 97 -14.55 -16.23 12.88
N ASP A 98 -13.39 -16.52 12.30
CA ASP A 98 -12.60 -17.73 12.55
C ASP A 98 -11.51 -17.49 13.62
N LEU A 99 -11.56 -16.35 14.31
CA LEU A 99 -10.55 -15.90 15.27
C LEU A 99 -11.15 -15.85 16.68
N GLY A 100 -10.52 -16.51 17.64
CA GLY A 100 -10.80 -16.31 19.06
C GLY A 100 -10.25 -14.96 19.56
N TYR A 101 -10.94 -13.85 19.24
CA TYR A 101 -10.64 -12.52 19.79
C TYR A 101 -11.61 -12.15 20.93
N TYR A 102 -11.13 -11.37 21.89
CA TYR A 102 -11.93 -10.93 23.03
C TYR A 102 -12.63 -9.59 22.77
N ALA A 103 -11.91 -8.63 22.19
CA ALA A 103 -12.44 -7.30 21.91
C ALA A 103 -11.66 -6.62 20.78
N VAL A 104 -12.36 -5.75 20.04
CA VAL A 104 -11.79 -4.78 19.09
C VAL A 104 -12.21 -3.39 19.53
N TYR A 105 -11.27 -2.45 19.53
CA TYR A 105 -11.54 -1.04 19.85
C TYR A 105 -10.96 -0.11 18.80
N ALA A 106 -11.70 0.96 18.52
CA ALA A 106 -11.24 2.11 17.75
C ALA A 106 -11.12 3.32 18.68
N TRP A 107 -10.19 4.22 18.38
CA TRP A 107 -10.11 5.49 19.08
C TRP A 107 -10.95 6.54 18.38
N ASN A 108 -11.98 7.05 19.05
CA ASN A 108 -12.73 8.21 18.59
C ASN A 108 -12.01 9.48 19.05
N ALA A 109 -11.32 10.15 18.12
CA ALA A 109 -10.53 11.34 18.42
C ALA A 109 -11.38 12.57 18.78
N SER A 110 -12.57 12.70 18.19
CA SER A 110 -13.48 13.82 18.46
C SER A 110 -14.03 13.75 19.88
N GLU A 111 -14.41 12.55 20.33
CA GLU A 111 -14.95 12.30 21.67
C GLU A 111 -13.87 11.93 22.70
N LYS A 112 -12.63 11.72 22.27
CA LYS A 112 -11.47 11.33 23.09
C LYS A 112 -11.72 10.08 23.93
N ARG A 113 -12.34 9.06 23.34
CA ARG A 113 -12.63 7.78 23.99
C ARG A 113 -12.49 6.59 23.05
N TYR A 114 -12.33 5.41 23.63
CA TYR A 114 -12.45 4.16 22.87
C TYR A 114 -13.91 3.83 22.61
N VAL A 115 -14.18 3.31 21.41
CA VAL A 115 -15.48 2.81 20.98
C VAL A 115 -15.31 1.42 20.38
N THR A 116 -16.36 0.61 20.40
CA THR A 116 -16.39 -0.67 19.70
C THR A 116 -16.81 -0.43 18.24
N PRO A 117 -15.94 -0.69 17.26
CA PRO A 117 -16.28 -0.51 15.86
C PRO A 117 -17.18 -1.65 15.36
N GLU A 118 -18.10 -1.34 14.44
CA GLU A 118 -18.87 -2.35 13.72
C GLU A 118 -18.13 -2.86 12.47
N THR A 119 -17.31 -1.99 11.86
CA THR A 119 -16.55 -2.26 10.64
C THR A 119 -15.08 -1.87 10.77
N ILE A 120 -14.22 -2.53 9.99
CA ILE A 120 -12.80 -2.20 9.83
C ILE A 120 -12.63 -1.33 8.58
N GLU A 121 -12.29 -0.07 8.80
CA GLU A 121 -12.18 0.93 7.75
C GLU A 121 -10.74 1.05 7.21
N PRO A 122 -10.58 1.22 5.88
CA PRO A 122 -9.28 1.44 5.27
C PRO A 122 -8.57 2.68 5.83
N GLY A 123 -7.31 2.53 6.21
CA GLY A 123 -6.49 3.63 6.73
C GLY A 123 -6.74 3.97 8.20
N ILE A 124 -7.68 3.32 8.88
CA ILE A 124 -7.90 3.50 10.32
C ILE A 124 -7.10 2.46 11.12
N GLY A 125 -6.63 2.87 12.29
CA GLY A 125 -5.94 2.00 13.23
C GLY A 125 -6.87 1.48 14.32
N TYR A 126 -6.66 0.23 14.74
CA TYR A 126 -7.49 -0.46 15.73
C TYR A 126 -6.65 -1.17 16.79
N TRP A 127 -7.25 -1.36 17.95
CA TRP A 127 -6.79 -2.32 18.95
C TRP A 127 -7.57 -3.63 18.82
N ILE A 128 -6.89 -4.75 19.02
CA ILE A 128 -7.51 -6.07 19.17
C ILE A 128 -6.83 -6.86 20.28
N LEU A 129 -7.64 -7.52 21.12
CA LEU A 129 -7.16 -8.43 22.16
C LEU A 129 -7.32 -9.88 21.71
N ILE A 130 -6.20 -10.58 21.56
CA ILE A 130 -6.13 -11.97 21.10
C ILE A 130 -5.74 -12.89 22.25
N LEU A 131 -6.32 -14.09 22.30
CA LEU A 131 -6.08 -15.05 23.36
C LEU A 131 -4.84 -15.94 23.13
N GLU A 132 -4.39 -16.06 21.88
CA GLU A 132 -3.20 -16.84 21.47
C GLU A 132 -2.46 -16.21 20.27
N ASP A 133 -1.24 -16.65 19.99
CA ASP A 133 -0.51 -16.19 18.80
C ASP A 133 -1.19 -16.75 17.54
N VAL A 134 -1.49 -15.89 16.56
CA VAL A 134 -2.26 -16.28 15.37
C VAL A 134 -1.89 -15.45 14.14
N ASN A 135 -1.93 -16.09 12.98
CA ASN A 135 -1.78 -15.44 11.68
C ASN A 135 -3.11 -15.52 10.94
N VAL A 136 -3.67 -14.37 10.56
CA VAL A 136 -4.95 -14.27 9.85
C VAL A 136 -4.67 -13.90 8.40
N THR A 137 -5.18 -14.70 7.46
CA THR A 137 -5.14 -14.35 6.04
C THR A 137 -6.36 -13.52 5.70
N ILE A 138 -6.13 -12.26 5.37
CA ILE A 138 -7.16 -11.31 4.98
C ILE A 138 -7.11 -11.13 3.47
N THR A 139 -8.26 -11.19 2.83
CA THR A 139 -8.36 -11.11 1.37
C THR A 139 -9.12 -9.86 0.96
N GLY A 140 -8.53 -9.00 0.12
CA GLY A 140 -9.17 -7.76 -0.32
C GLY A 140 -8.39 -7.02 -1.40
N THR A 141 -8.94 -5.90 -1.88
CA THR A 141 -8.28 -5.07 -2.90
C THR A 141 -7.17 -4.24 -2.24
N PRO A 142 -5.93 -4.25 -2.75
CA PRO A 142 -4.82 -3.52 -2.12
C PRO A 142 -5.09 -2.01 -1.93
N LEU A 143 -4.81 -1.49 -0.72
CA LEU A 143 -4.89 -0.07 -0.43
C LEU A 143 -3.54 0.58 -0.76
N TYR A 144 -3.43 1.32 -1.86
CA TYR A 144 -2.17 1.98 -2.28
C TYR A 144 -1.98 3.37 -1.72
N ARG A 145 -3.08 4.05 -1.38
CA ARG A 145 -3.09 5.39 -0.79
C ARG A 145 -4.39 5.60 -0.05
N VAL A 146 -4.35 6.46 0.95
CA VAL A 146 -5.54 6.86 1.70
C VAL A 146 -5.40 8.29 2.17
N GLU A 147 -6.54 8.98 2.23
CA GLU A 147 -6.67 10.34 2.74
C GLU A 147 -7.72 10.31 3.84
N LEU A 148 -7.39 10.87 5.01
CA LEU A 148 -8.21 10.80 6.21
C LEU A 148 -8.31 12.19 6.82
N GLN A 149 -9.49 12.52 7.36
CA GLN A 149 -9.60 13.64 8.30
C GLN A 149 -9.16 13.15 9.67
N ILE A 150 -8.27 13.90 10.31
CA ILE A 150 -7.83 13.65 11.68
C ILE A 150 -8.07 14.92 12.51
N HIS A 151 -8.39 14.72 13.78
CA HIS A 151 -8.76 15.81 14.69
C HIS A 151 -7.59 16.26 15.55
N LYS A 152 -7.63 17.48 16.05
CA LYS A 152 -6.67 17.97 17.04
C LYS A 152 -6.55 16.99 18.23
N GLY A 153 -5.31 16.62 18.54
CA GLY A 153 -4.98 15.64 19.58
C GLY A 153 -4.54 14.29 19.00
N TRP A 154 -4.68 13.24 19.80
CA TRP A 154 -4.28 11.89 19.41
C TRP A 154 -5.31 11.26 18.47
N ASN A 155 -4.82 10.65 17.40
CA ASN A 155 -5.60 9.86 16.44
C ASN A 155 -4.92 8.50 16.24
N MET A 156 -5.71 7.49 15.86
CA MET A 156 -5.19 6.20 15.41
C MET A 156 -5.31 6.07 13.90
N ILE A 157 -4.16 5.99 13.23
CA ILE A 157 -4.10 5.78 11.78
C ILE A 157 -3.58 4.38 11.46
N GLY A 158 -3.98 3.89 10.31
CA GLY A 158 -3.54 2.63 9.75
C GLY A 158 -2.39 2.80 8.76
N SER A 159 -2.25 1.79 7.90
CA SER A 159 -1.20 1.67 6.90
C SER A 159 -1.77 1.32 5.54
N ILE A 160 -0.93 1.40 4.52
CA ILE A 160 -1.23 0.96 3.15
C ILE A 160 -0.42 -0.32 2.83
N ILE A 161 -0.59 -0.89 1.63
CA ILE A 161 0.02 -2.18 1.24
C ILE A 161 1.55 -2.15 1.09
N GLN A 162 2.15 -0.97 1.19
CA GLN A 162 3.59 -0.76 1.14
C GLN A 162 4.03 0.16 2.28
N GLU A 163 5.35 0.24 2.51
CA GLU A 163 5.87 1.26 3.41
C GLU A 163 5.53 2.65 2.88
N ALA A 164 5.08 3.54 3.77
CA ALA A 164 4.47 4.80 3.36
C ALA A 164 4.92 5.99 4.20
N ASN A 165 5.10 7.12 3.51
CA ASN A 165 5.19 8.43 4.12
C ASN A 165 3.79 9.04 4.26
N TYR A 166 3.70 10.06 5.08
CA TYR A 166 2.48 10.84 5.28
C TYR A 166 2.76 12.33 5.14
N THR A 167 1.80 13.04 4.56
CA THR A 167 1.79 14.50 4.48
C THR A 167 0.45 15.03 4.99
N THR A 168 0.41 16.29 5.40
CA THR A 168 -0.79 16.92 5.96
C THR A 168 -1.17 18.18 5.23
N ARG A 169 -2.46 18.52 5.32
CA ARG A 169 -3.03 19.80 4.87
C ARG A 169 -3.86 20.39 6.02
N PRO A 170 -3.48 21.54 6.58
CA PRO A 170 -2.26 22.33 6.31
C PRO A 170 -0.96 21.55 6.61
N GLU A 171 0.15 21.93 5.97
CA GLU A 171 1.46 21.34 6.28
C GLU A 171 1.87 21.67 7.73
N GLY A 172 2.64 20.78 8.37
CA GLY A 172 3.06 20.97 9.77
C GLY A 172 1.94 20.78 10.80
N SER A 173 0.78 20.25 10.40
CA SER A 173 -0.36 20.04 11.32
C SER A 173 -0.17 18.89 12.30
N ILE A 174 0.90 18.11 12.18
CA ILE A 174 1.15 16.91 12.99
C ILE A 174 2.55 16.92 13.58
N TYR A 175 2.70 16.23 14.70
CA TYR A 175 4.02 15.80 15.16
C TYR A 175 4.59 14.76 14.22
N MET A 176 5.89 14.85 13.93
CA MET A 176 6.53 14.03 12.89
C MET A 176 6.55 12.54 13.25
N ASN A 177 6.66 12.18 14.52
CA ASN A 177 6.76 10.79 14.93
C ASN A 177 5.39 10.13 15.09
N ILE A 178 5.34 8.85 14.75
CA ILE A 178 4.20 7.96 14.99
C ILE A 178 4.61 6.82 15.91
N TYR A 179 3.63 6.24 16.62
CA TYR A 179 3.92 5.22 17.64
C TYR A 179 3.13 3.94 17.39
N SER A 180 3.84 2.83 17.16
CA SER A 180 3.26 1.49 17.05
C SER A 180 3.37 0.73 18.36
N TRP A 181 2.47 -0.21 18.62
CA TRP A 181 2.54 -1.07 19.79
C TRP A 181 3.38 -2.33 19.51
N ASN A 182 4.33 -2.65 20.39
CA ASN A 182 4.98 -3.96 20.40
C ASN A 182 4.28 -4.87 21.42
N PRO A 183 3.51 -5.88 20.98
CA PRO A 183 2.78 -6.77 21.89
C PRO A 183 3.69 -7.65 22.76
N GLN A 184 4.86 -8.03 22.27
CA GLN A 184 5.79 -8.90 23.02
C GLN A 184 6.52 -8.13 24.12
N LEU A 185 6.98 -6.92 23.81
CA LEU A 185 7.69 -6.06 24.78
C LEU A 185 6.76 -5.17 25.61
N LYS A 186 5.45 -5.20 25.31
CA LYS A 186 4.40 -4.39 25.93
C LYS A 186 4.76 -2.90 26.04
N ARG A 187 5.27 -2.33 24.94
CA ARG A 187 5.69 -0.93 24.89
C ARG A 187 5.48 -0.34 23.50
N TYR A 188 5.36 0.98 23.44
CA TYR A 188 5.35 1.70 22.17
C TYR A 188 6.74 1.74 21.53
N LYS A 189 6.74 1.79 20.20
CA LYS A 189 7.91 2.02 19.35
C LYS A 189 7.66 3.24 18.49
N THR A 190 8.62 4.16 18.49
CA THR A 190 8.61 5.32 17.61
C THR A 190 9.02 4.90 16.19
N GLU A 191 8.25 5.33 15.20
CA GLU A 191 8.50 5.15 13.76
C GLU A 191 8.26 6.49 13.03
N THR A 192 8.79 6.63 11.82
CA THR A 192 8.59 7.81 10.95
C THR A 192 7.90 7.46 9.62
N THR A 193 7.66 6.17 9.39
CA THR A 193 6.98 5.63 8.21
C THR A 193 5.98 4.58 8.68
N THR A 194 4.87 4.43 7.94
CA THR A 194 3.90 3.36 8.22
C THR A 194 4.31 2.08 7.50
N LYS A 195 4.10 0.93 8.12
CA LYS A 195 4.37 -0.40 7.55
C LYS A 195 3.08 -1.21 7.44
N PRO A 196 2.91 -2.04 6.40
CA PRO A 196 1.68 -2.79 6.15
C PRO A 196 1.24 -3.61 7.37
N GLY A 197 -0.05 -3.53 7.71
CA GLY A 197 -0.68 -4.29 8.79
C GLY A 197 -0.57 -3.66 10.18
N LYS A 198 0.24 -2.60 10.35
CA LYS A 198 0.40 -1.91 11.63
C LYS A 198 -0.57 -0.74 11.75
N ALA A 199 -0.90 -0.39 12.99
CA ALA A 199 -1.54 0.87 13.32
C ALA A 199 -0.64 1.72 14.22
N TYR A 200 -0.95 3.01 14.24
CA TYR A 200 -0.09 4.01 14.81
C TYR A 200 -0.89 5.09 15.54
N TRP A 201 -0.39 5.50 16.69
CA TRP A 201 -0.77 6.77 17.29
C TRP A 201 -0.05 7.90 16.59
N ILE A 202 -0.80 8.95 16.28
CA ILE A 202 -0.29 10.20 15.72
C ILE A 202 -0.92 11.39 16.45
N LEU A 203 -0.10 12.41 16.73
CA LEU A 203 -0.54 13.63 17.38
C LEU A 203 -0.73 14.73 16.33
N ALA A 204 -1.94 15.27 16.21
CA ALA A 204 -2.24 16.44 15.41
C ALA A 204 -2.36 17.70 16.28
N TYR A 205 -1.76 18.80 15.85
CA TYR A 205 -1.85 20.10 16.53
C TYR A 205 -3.17 20.83 16.24
N GLN A 206 -3.82 20.46 15.13
CA GLN A 206 -5.09 20.98 14.67
C GLN A 206 -5.80 19.93 13.80
N ASP A 207 -7.09 20.14 13.55
CA ASP A 207 -7.83 19.35 12.58
C ASP A 207 -7.18 19.52 11.20
N CYS A 208 -6.89 18.40 10.54
CA CYS A 208 -6.22 18.41 9.26
C CYS A 208 -6.54 17.16 8.45
N THR A 209 -6.20 17.22 7.18
CA THR A 209 -6.26 16.07 6.29
C THR A 209 -4.89 15.43 6.17
N ILE A 210 -4.76 14.15 6.49
CA ILE A 210 -3.53 13.37 6.31
C ILE A 210 -3.63 12.52 5.04
N LYS A 211 -2.57 12.53 4.23
CA LYS A 211 -2.44 11.68 3.03
C LYS A 211 -1.31 10.69 3.24
N ILE A 212 -1.61 9.41 3.19
CA ILE A 212 -0.65 8.32 3.31
C ILE A 212 -0.33 7.81 1.90
N ASN A 213 0.94 7.90 1.50
CA ASN A 213 1.41 7.54 0.17
C ASN A 213 2.67 6.67 0.24
N PRO A 214 2.87 5.74 -0.71
CA PRO A 214 4.06 4.88 -0.74
C PRO A 214 5.34 5.71 -0.71
N THR A 215 6.35 5.30 0.09
CA THR A 215 7.68 5.93 0.11
C THR A 215 8.37 5.85 -1.26
N GLN A 216 8.07 4.77 -1.97
CA GLN A 216 8.41 4.58 -3.37
C GLN A 216 7.10 4.48 -4.13
N THR A 217 6.81 5.44 -5.00
CA THR A 217 5.74 5.24 -6.00
C THR A 217 6.03 3.92 -6.76
N ARG A 218 5.02 3.20 -7.25
CA ARG A 218 5.25 2.15 -8.24
C ARG A 218 5.18 2.72 -9.64
#